data_AF-A0A131Y5J5-F1
#
_entry.id   AF-A0A131Y5J5-F1
#
_cell.length_a   1.000
_cell.length_b   1.000
_cell.length_c   1.000
_cell.angle_alpha   90.00
_cell.angle_beta   90.00
_cell.angle_gamma   90.00
#
_symmetry.space_group_name_H-M   'P 1'
#
loop_
_entity.id
_entity.type
_entity.pdbx_description
1 polymer ?
#
loop_
_entity_poly.entity_id
_entity_poly.type
_entity_poly.pdbx_seq_one_letter_code
_entity_poly.pdbx_strand_id
1 'polypeptide(L)'
;VKLCRRPTEYACEGDLFYDCYWTVLGGPAGRLPLLPSGADTLSKYCKAAKSVPTCTRNLQIEQCPEEKKEILGTIKDGFRSIPDSICNEELPASVEEWNKCLNQEALRKCVFEIPRPDLKFDSKVDVHVHFCRDREETFKCELAAGSNCPASASVAKKALYELRAMEHNLYNCSRPKIDGYGGSGFSTTPAILVTLSALCVALLPLKQTLLRDLN
;
A
#
# COMPACT_ATOMS: atom_id res chain seq x y z
N VAL A 1 -22.71 -19.43 47.85
CA VAL A 1 -21.72 -18.39 47.49
C VAL A 1 -21.57 -18.38 45.98
N LYS A 2 -22.12 -17.37 45.28
CA LYS A 2 -21.82 -17.16 43.86
C LYS A 2 -20.35 -16.77 43.78
N LEU A 3 -19.50 -17.61 43.18
CA LEU A 3 -18.16 -17.19 42.81
C LEU A 3 -18.32 -16.08 41.76
N CYS A 4 -18.10 -14.84 42.16
CA CYS A 4 -17.75 -13.79 41.22
C CYS A 4 -16.40 -14.19 40.63
N ARG A 5 -16.40 -14.86 39.46
CA ARG A 5 -15.19 -14.89 38.63
C ARG A 5 -14.87 -13.43 38.34
N ARG A 6 -13.66 -12.97 38.70
CA ARG A 6 -13.17 -11.66 38.27
C ARG A 6 -13.40 -11.56 36.76
N PRO A 7 -13.87 -10.43 36.22
CA PRO A 7 -13.75 -10.19 34.80
C PRO A 7 -12.30 -10.48 34.42
N THR A 8 -12.07 -11.15 33.29
CA THR A 8 -10.78 -11.12 32.59
C THR A 8 -10.48 -9.66 32.26
N GLU A 9 -9.98 -8.90 33.24
CA GLU A 9 -9.96 -7.43 33.23
C GLU A 9 -8.87 -6.86 32.32
N TYR A 10 -8.04 -7.71 31.68
CA TYR A 10 -6.99 -7.26 30.76
C TYR A 10 -6.71 -8.28 29.66
N ALA A 11 -7.74 -8.75 28.96
CA ALA A 11 -7.52 -9.56 27.76
C ALA A 11 -7.01 -8.65 26.62
N CYS A 12 -6.01 -9.11 25.88
CA CYS A 12 -5.52 -8.44 24.66
C CYS A 12 -6.68 -8.20 23.67
N GLU A 13 -6.95 -6.94 23.35
CA GLU A 13 -8.03 -6.53 22.42
C GLU A 13 -7.51 -6.35 20.98
N GLY A 14 -6.43 -7.04 20.63
CA GLY A 14 -5.82 -6.89 19.31
C GLY A 14 -6.75 -7.26 18.15
N ASP A 15 -7.67 -8.19 18.32
CA ASP A 15 -8.62 -8.58 17.25
C ASP A 15 -9.64 -7.46 17.00
N LEU A 16 -10.14 -6.82 18.06
CA LEU A 16 -10.99 -5.61 17.94
C LEU A 16 -10.22 -4.46 17.28
N PHE A 17 -8.92 -4.34 17.59
CA PHE A 17 -8.06 -3.36 16.95
C PHE A 17 -7.97 -3.62 15.45
N TYR A 18 -7.74 -4.87 15.04
CA TYR A 18 -7.76 -5.28 13.63
C TYR A 18 -9.06 -4.92 12.92
N ASP A 19 -10.21 -5.21 13.53
CA ASP A 19 -11.53 -4.96 12.94
C ASP A 19 -11.79 -3.47 12.66
N CYS A 20 -11.27 -2.57 13.51
CA CYS A 20 -11.35 -1.13 13.28
C CYS A 20 -10.73 -0.73 11.93
N TYR A 21 -9.57 -1.29 11.57
CA TYR A 21 -8.91 -1.03 10.29
C TYR A 21 -9.56 -1.79 9.15
N TRP A 22 -10.00 -3.03 9.40
CA TRP A 22 -10.68 -3.85 8.39
C TRP A 22 -11.94 -3.18 7.85
N THR A 23 -12.65 -2.40 8.68
CA THR A 23 -13.83 -1.62 8.24
C THR A 23 -13.53 -0.67 7.07
N VAL A 24 -12.29 -0.16 6.96
CA VAL A 24 -11.88 0.72 5.85
C VAL A 24 -11.58 -0.09 4.59
N LEU A 25 -11.10 -1.33 4.71
CA LEU A 25 -10.68 -2.18 3.59
C LEU A 25 -11.75 -3.18 3.11
N GLY A 26 -12.66 -3.59 3.99
CA GLY A 26 -13.70 -4.59 3.75
C GLY A 26 -14.76 -4.22 2.70
N GLY A 27 -14.70 -3.00 2.16
CA GLY A 27 -15.48 -2.55 1.00
C GLY A 27 -14.64 -2.22 -0.24
N PRO A 28 -13.59 -1.38 -0.14
CA PRO A 28 -12.84 -0.91 -1.31
C PRO A 28 -11.78 -1.91 -1.80
N ALA A 29 -11.14 -2.70 -0.92
CA ALA A 29 -10.06 -3.61 -1.32
C ALA A 29 -10.52 -4.70 -2.30
N GLY A 30 -11.78 -5.14 -2.18
CA GLY A 30 -12.39 -6.09 -3.11
C GLY A 30 -12.78 -5.50 -4.47
N ARG A 31 -12.75 -4.16 -4.63
CA ARG A 31 -13.03 -3.47 -5.89
C ARG A 31 -11.76 -3.01 -6.60
N LEU A 32 -10.64 -2.95 -5.89
CA LEU A 32 -9.34 -2.61 -6.44
C LEU A 32 -8.97 -3.57 -7.60
N PRO A 33 -8.30 -3.05 -8.65
CA PRO A 33 -7.75 -1.69 -8.75
C PRO A 33 -8.77 -0.62 -9.19
N LEU A 34 -10.03 -0.98 -9.45
CA LEU A 34 -11.09 -0.02 -9.70
C LEU A 34 -11.50 0.62 -8.37
N LEU A 35 -11.20 1.91 -8.23
CA LEU A 35 -11.61 2.63 -7.05
C LEU A 35 -13.11 2.94 -7.12
N PRO A 36 -13.86 2.86 -6.02
CA PRO A 36 -15.27 3.20 -6.02
C PRO A 36 -15.47 4.65 -6.49
N SER A 37 -16.22 4.84 -7.58
CA SER A 37 -16.55 6.17 -8.09
C SER A 37 -17.81 6.74 -7.42
N GLY A 38 -17.99 8.05 -7.56
CA GLY A 38 -19.11 8.80 -7.01
C GLY A 38 -18.82 9.38 -5.63
N ALA A 39 -19.15 10.66 -5.47
CA ALA A 39 -18.88 11.44 -4.27
C ALA A 39 -19.51 10.82 -3.01
N ASP A 40 -20.74 10.30 -3.10
CA ASP A 40 -21.42 9.67 -1.95
C ASP A 40 -20.71 8.42 -1.45
N THR A 41 -20.21 7.59 -2.37
CA THR A 41 -19.49 6.36 -2.01
C THR A 41 -18.15 6.71 -1.37
N LEU A 42 -17.39 7.62 -1.98
CA LEU A 42 -16.10 8.11 -1.45
C LEU A 42 -16.28 8.81 -0.09
N SER A 43 -17.35 9.56 0.11
CA SER A 43 -17.69 10.18 1.38
C SER A 43 -17.89 9.15 2.50
N LYS A 44 -18.57 8.03 2.22
CA LYS A 44 -18.72 6.93 3.19
C LYS A 44 -17.38 6.34 3.58
N TYR A 45 -16.47 6.14 2.63
CA TYR A 45 -15.12 5.63 2.93
C TYR A 45 -14.28 6.63 3.72
N CYS A 46 -14.33 7.90 3.37
CA CYS A 46 -13.66 8.95 4.14
C CYS A 46 -14.16 8.98 5.60
N LYS A 47 -15.48 8.87 5.81
CA LYS A 47 -16.07 8.78 7.16
C LYS A 47 -15.58 7.54 7.92
N ALA A 48 -15.53 6.38 7.27
CA ALA A 48 -14.99 5.16 7.87
C ALA A 48 -13.52 5.35 8.27
N ALA A 49 -12.68 5.88 7.38
CA ALA A 49 -11.26 6.14 7.66
C ALA A 49 -11.06 7.10 8.85
N LYS A 50 -11.86 8.18 8.91
CA LYS A 50 -11.84 9.14 10.03
C LYS A 50 -12.35 8.56 11.36
N SER A 51 -13.12 7.47 11.32
CA SER A 51 -13.64 6.83 12.54
C SER A 51 -12.63 5.92 13.24
N VAL A 52 -11.61 5.42 12.52
CA VAL A 52 -10.62 4.46 13.05
C VAL A 52 -9.92 4.95 14.32
N PRO A 53 -9.41 6.20 14.42
CA PRO A 53 -8.77 6.67 15.65
C PRO A 53 -9.70 6.68 16.86
N THR A 54 -11.01 6.83 16.65
CA THR A 54 -12.00 6.74 17.74
C THR A 54 -12.29 5.28 18.10
N CYS A 55 -12.36 4.39 17.11
CA CYS A 55 -12.55 2.96 17.30
C CYS A 55 -11.40 2.34 18.12
N THR A 56 -10.16 2.77 17.89
CA THR A 56 -8.97 2.18 18.54
C THR A 56 -8.57 2.84 19.86
N ARG A 57 -9.17 3.99 20.23
CA ARG A 57 -8.69 4.86 21.33
C ARG A 57 -8.54 4.16 22.68
N ASN A 58 -9.49 3.29 23.02
CA ASN A 58 -9.60 2.69 24.35
C ASN A 58 -9.29 1.19 24.36
N LEU A 59 -8.75 0.64 23.26
CA LEU A 59 -8.48 -0.78 23.16
C LEU A 59 -7.22 -1.17 23.93
N GLN A 60 -7.30 -2.26 24.70
CA GLN A 60 -6.24 -2.80 25.54
C GLN A 60 -5.22 -3.60 24.70
N ILE A 61 -4.44 -2.90 23.87
CA ILE A 61 -3.38 -3.52 23.06
C ILE A 61 -2.07 -3.73 23.83
N GLU A 62 -1.85 -3.02 24.93
CA GLU A 62 -0.64 -3.13 25.77
C GLU A 62 -0.53 -4.49 26.48
N GLN A 63 -1.64 -5.22 26.58
CA GLN A 63 -1.72 -6.53 27.21
C GLN A 63 -1.51 -7.67 26.19
N CYS A 64 -1.28 -7.34 24.92
CA CYS A 64 -0.97 -8.31 23.89
C CYS A 64 0.47 -8.84 24.00
N PRO A 65 0.78 -10.04 23.47
CA PRO A 65 2.16 -10.48 23.31
C PRO A 65 2.98 -9.49 22.48
N GLU A 66 4.28 -9.36 22.75
CA GLU A 66 5.16 -8.39 22.07
C GLU A 66 5.15 -8.53 20.53
N GLU A 67 5.18 -9.77 20.02
CA GLU A 67 5.04 -10.04 18.58
C GLU A 67 3.74 -9.44 18.01
N LYS A 68 2.63 -9.59 18.74
CA LYS A 68 1.33 -9.02 18.33
C LYS A 68 1.36 -7.50 18.41
N LYS A 69 1.99 -6.90 19.43
CA LYS A 69 2.13 -5.43 19.52
C LYS A 69 2.90 -4.85 18.34
N GLU A 70 3.98 -5.51 17.91
CA GLU A 70 4.77 -5.09 16.75
C GLU A 70 3.91 -5.05 15.47
N ILE A 71 3.12 -6.10 15.24
CA ILE A 71 2.21 -6.17 14.09
C ILE A 71 1.14 -5.07 14.18
N LEU A 72 0.50 -4.89 15.34
CA LEU A 72 -0.50 -3.84 15.55
C LEU A 72 0.09 -2.42 15.38
N GLY A 73 1.34 -2.22 15.79
CA GLY A 73 2.10 -1.00 15.54
C GLY A 73 2.29 -0.72 14.06
N THR A 74 2.68 -1.73 13.29
CA THR A 74 2.85 -1.64 11.82
C THR A 74 1.54 -1.27 11.11
N ILE A 75 0.42 -1.84 11.56
CA ILE A 75 -0.94 -1.53 11.09
C ILE A 75 -1.28 -0.07 11.38
N LYS A 76 -1.07 0.38 12.62
CA LYS A 76 -1.31 1.76 13.04
C LYS A 76 -0.52 2.77 12.21
N ASP A 77 0.75 2.48 12.00
CA ASP A 77 1.65 3.36 11.25
C ASP A 77 1.35 3.37 9.76
N GLY A 78 1.05 2.20 9.18
CA GLY A 78 0.64 2.09 7.78
C GLY A 78 -0.66 2.84 7.46
N PHE A 79 -1.57 2.93 8.42
CA PHE A 79 -2.84 3.63 8.24
C PHE A 79 -2.73 5.15 8.31
N ARG A 80 -1.65 5.71 8.85
CA ARG A 80 -1.55 7.12 9.23
C ARG A 80 -1.90 8.09 8.08
N SER A 81 -1.52 7.76 6.84
CA SER A 81 -1.77 8.61 5.67
C SER A 81 -3.09 8.32 4.93
N ILE A 82 -3.76 7.20 5.24
CA ILE A 82 -4.96 6.76 4.55
C ILE A 82 -6.11 7.77 4.65
N PRO A 83 -6.42 8.35 5.83
CA PRO A 83 -7.47 9.36 5.93
C PRO A 83 -7.24 10.54 4.98
N ASP A 84 -6.00 11.03 4.85
CA ASP A 84 -5.69 12.17 4.00
C ASP A 84 -5.84 11.83 2.52
N SER A 85 -5.46 10.61 2.10
CA SER A 85 -5.61 10.20 0.70
C SER A 85 -7.05 9.89 0.31
N ILE A 86 -7.82 9.21 1.16
CA ILE A 86 -9.22 8.84 0.86
C ILE A 86 -10.17 10.02 1.01
N CYS A 87 -9.85 10.99 1.87
CA CYS A 87 -10.64 12.20 2.06
C CYS A 87 -10.17 13.37 1.20
N ASN A 88 -9.23 13.17 0.27
CA ASN A 88 -8.74 14.23 -0.60
C ASN A 88 -9.86 14.75 -1.51
N GLU A 89 -9.99 16.07 -1.61
CA GLU A 89 -11.06 16.73 -2.37
C GLU A 89 -10.96 16.48 -3.89
N GLU A 90 -9.75 16.24 -4.40
CA GLU A 90 -9.49 15.91 -5.81
C GLU A 90 -9.72 14.42 -6.12
N LEU A 91 -9.86 13.57 -5.08
CA LEU A 91 -9.99 12.12 -5.25
C LEU A 91 -11.18 11.73 -6.16
N PRO A 92 -12.39 12.32 -6.06
CA PRO A 92 -13.50 11.92 -6.91
C PRO A 92 -13.20 12.05 -8.41
N ALA A 93 -12.69 13.20 -8.85
CA ALA A 93 -12.31 13.42 -10.24
C ALA A 93 -11.11 12.54 -10.64
N SER A 94 -10.15 12.37 -9.74
CA SER A 94 -8.98 11.52 -9.98
C SER A 94 -9.35 10.05 -10.16
N VAL A 95 -10.34 9.55 -9.39
CA VAL A 95 -10.85 8.17 -9.47
C VAL A 95 -11.58 7.93 -10.79
N GLU A 96 -12.37 8.90 -11.25
CA GLU A 96 -13.03 8.82 -12.55
C GLU A 96 -12.00 8.69 -13.69
N GLU A 97 -10.96 9.52 -13.66
CA GLU A 97 -9.89 9.47 -14.67
C GLU A 97 -9.09 8.17 -14.57
N TRP A 98 -8.72 7.73 -13.36
CA TRP A 98 -8.03 6.46 -13.13
C TRP A 98 -8.83 5.28 -13.69
N ASN A 99 -10.10 5.15 -13.31
CA ASN A 99 -10.95 4.04 -13.73
C ASN A 99 -11.18 4.02 -15.25
N LYS A 100 -11.24 5.20 -15.89
CA LYS A 100 -11.38 5.32 -17.34
C LYS A 100 -10.09 4.97 -18.08
N CYS A 101 -8.95 5.38 -17.55
CA CYS A 101 -7.65 5.16 -18.16
C CYS A 101 -7.10 3.74 -17.96
N LEU A 102 -7.40 3.12 -16.82
CA LEU A 102 -6.83 1.83 -16.42
C LEU A 102 -6.97 0.78 -17.52
N ASN A 103 -5.84 0.24 -17.99
CA ASN A 103 -5.85 -0.79 -19.03
C ASN A 103 -6.25 -2.15 -18.43
N GLN A 104 -7.55 -2.44 -18.43
CA GLN A 104 -8.10 -3.68 -17.86
C GLN A 104 -7.64 -4.94 -18.60
N GLU A 105 -7.38 -4.86 -19.90
CA GLU A 105 -6.88 -6.01 -20.67
C GLU A 105 -5.45 -6.35 -20.25
N ALA A 106 -4.58 -5.34 -20.17
CA ALA A 106 -3.21 -5.50 -19.70
C ALA A 106 -3.17 -6.01 -18.24
N LEU A 107 -4.04 -5.48 -17.37
CA LEU A 107 -4.21 -5.97 -16.01
C LEU A 107 -4.56 -7.46 -15.99
N ARG A 108 -5.62 -7.84 -16.72
CA ARG A 108 -6.09 -9.23 -16.75
C ARG A 108 -5.01 -10.17 -17.25
N LYS A 109 -4.27 -9.77 -18.29
CA LYS A 109 -3.16 -10.55 -18.84
C LYS A 109 -2.03 -10.70 -17.82
N CYS A 110 -1.62 -9.60 -17.19
CA CYS A 110 -0.56 -9.61 -16.18
C CYS A 110 -0.92 -10.52 -15.00
N VAL A 111 -2.13 -10.38 -14.45
CA VAL A 111 -2.60 -11.23 -13.33
C VAL A 111 -2.68 -12.70 -13.73
N PHE A 112 -3.08 -13.00 -14.97
CA PHE A 112 -3.14 -14.37 -15.47
C PHE A 112 -1.75 -15.02 -15.60
N GLU A 113 -0.71 -14.23 -15.84
CA GLU A 113 0.68 -14.67 -15.95
C GLU A 113 1.37 -14.84 -14.58
N ILE A 114 0.73 -14.43 -13.48
CA ILE A 114 1.27 -14.64 -12.13
C ILE A 114 1.41 -16.15 -11.88
N PRO A 115 2.62 -16.64 -11.55
CA PRO A 115 2.85 -18.06 -11.32
C PRO A 115 1.97 -18.58 -10.18
N ARG A 116 1.06 -19.47 -10.53
CA ARG A 116 0.27 -20.20 -9.52
C ARG A 116 1.23 -21.01 -8.67
N PRO A 117 1.04 -21.02 -7.34
CA PRO A 117 1.88 -21.85 -6.49
C PRO A 117 1.65 -23.34 -6.81
N ASP A 118 2.72 -24.12 -6.72
CA ASP A 118 2.61 -25.57 -6.74
C ASP A 118 1.74 -26.00 -5.55
N LEU A 119 0.70 -26.79 -5.80
CA LEU A 119 -0.30 -27.20 -4.79
C LEU A 119 0.27 -28.11 -3.68
N LYS A 120 1.59 -28.29 -3.62
CA LYS A 120 2.30 -29.05 -2.60
C LYS A 120 2.84 -28.08 -1.56
N PHE A 121 1.95 -27.59 -0.70
CA PHE A 121 2.37 -26.85 0.49
C PHE A 121 2.59 -27.82 1.63
N ASP A 122 3.81 -27.85 2.17
CA ASP A 122 4.17 -28.71 3.29
C ASP A 122 3.81 -28.06 4.64
N SER A 123 3.53 -26.75 4.67
CA SER A 123 3.20 -26.02 5.90
C SER A 123 2.27 -24.81 5.71
N LYS A 124 1.68 -24.33 6.82
CA LYS A 124 0.94 -23.06 6.86
C LYS A 124 1.80 -21.84 6.53
N VAL A 125 3.10 -21.91 6.80
CA VAL A 125 4.06 -20.83 6.50
C VAL A 125 4.21 -20.71 4.99
N ASP A 126 4.33 -21.82 4.27
CA ASP A 126 4.41 -21.82 2.81
C ASP A 126 3.15 -21.22 2.19
N VAL A 127 1.98 -21.60 2.71
CA VAL A 127 0.69 -21.01 2.27
C VAL A 127 0.68 -19.49 2.47
N HIS A 128 1.15 -18.99 3.62
CA HIS A 128 1.20 -17.56 3.91
C HIS A 128 2.17 -16.81 2.99
N VAL A 129 3.36 -17.34 2.77
CA VAL A 129 4.36 -16.76 1.87
C VAL A 129 3.82 -16.66 0.44
N HIS A 130 3.17 -17.71 -0.04
CA HIS A 130 2.56 -17.72 -1.36
C HIS A 130 1.38 -16.75 -1.47
N PHE A 131 0.55 -16.66 -0.43
CA PHE A 131 -0.54 -15.69 -0.35
C PHE A 131 -0.03 -14.25 -0.42
N CYS A 132 1.02 -13.91 0.34
CA CYS A 132 1.62 -12.57 0.29
C CYS A 132 2.24 -12.26 -1.07
N ARG A 133 2.94 -13.23 -1.67
CA ARG A 133 3.55 -13.08 -3.00
C ARG A 133 2.49 -12.83 -4.08
N ASP A 134 1.40 -13.60 -4.08
CA ASP A 134 0.30 -13.44 -5.04
C ASP A 134 -0.29 -12.02 -5.00
N ARG A 135 -0.48 -11.48 -3.79
CA ARG A 135 -0.95 -10.10 -3.59
C ARG A 135 0.07 -9.05 -4.02
N GLU A 136 1.35 -9.27 -3.74
CA GLU A 136 2.42 -8.38 -4.16
C GLU A 136 2.48 -8.29 -5.70
N GLU A 137 2.47 -9.44 -6.38
CA GLU A 137 2.51 -9.51 -7.85
C GLU A 137 1.21 -8.95 -8.48
N THR A 138 0.06 -9.23 -7.89
CA THR A 138 -1.22 -8.63 -8.31
C THR A 138 -1.13 -7.11 -8.23
N PHE A 139 -0.62 -6.56 -7.13
CA PHE A 139 -0.49 -5.12 -6.97
C PHE A 139 0.51 -4.50 -7.96
N LYS A 140 1.61 -5.18 -8.30
CA LYS A 140 2.51 -4.75 -9.39
C LYS A 140 1.76 -4.65 -10.72
N CYS A 141 0.92 -5.65 -11.04
CA CYS A 141 0.07 -5.62 -12.23
C CYS A 141 -0.91 -4.44 -12.24
N GLU A 142 -1.53 -4.12 -11.10
CA GLU A 142 -2.44 -2.98 -10.96
C GLU A 142 -1.77 -1.65 -11.28
N LEU A 143 -0.56 -1.43 -10.74
CA LEU A 143 0.20 -0.21 -10.98
C LEU A 143 0.73 -0.11 -12.40
N ALA A 144 1.14 -1.24 -12.99
CA ALA A 144 1.55 -1.32 -14.38
C ALA A 144 0.38 -1.02 -15.33
N ALA A 145 -0.82 -1.55 -15.06
CA ALA A 145 -2.00 -1.29 -15.87
C ALA A 145 -2.42 0.19 -15.90
N GLY A 146 -2.13 0.93 -14.83
CA GLY A 146 -2.35 2.37 -14.74
C GLY A 146 -1.11 3.23 -14.95
N SER A 147 0.00 2.67 -15.46
CA SER A 147 1.27 3.41 -15.59
C SER A 147 1.19 4.58 -16.56
N ASN A 148 0.35 4.44 -17.59
CA ASN A 148 0.19 5.43 -18.67
C ASN A 148 -0.95 6.42 -18.39
N CYS A 149 -1.51 6.41 -17.18
CA CYS A 149 -2.58 7.34 -16.84
C CYS A 149 -2.08 8.77 -16.64
N PRO A 150 -2.92 9.76 -16.98
CA PRO A 150 -2.54 11.16 -16.89
C PRO A 150 -2.31 11.59 -15.44
N ALA A 151 -1.61 12.71 -15.26
CA ALA A 151 -1.30 13.26 -13.93
C ALA A 151 -2.56 13.55 -13.08
N SER A 152 -3.70 13.81 -13.71
CA SER A 152 -5.00 13.96 -13.04
C SER A 152 -5.46 12.69 -12.31
N ALA A 153 -4.96 11.50 -12.67
CA ALA A 153 -5.23 10.24 -11.98
C ALA A 153 -4.28 9.96 -10.79
N SER A 154 -3.33 10.86 -10.50
CA SER A 154 -2.27 10.63 -9.51
C SER A 154 -2.76 10.48 -8.07
N VAL A 155 -3.78 11.23 -7.66
CA VAL A 155 -4.40 11.14 -6.32
C VAL A 155 -5.05 9.77 -6.13
N ALA A 156 -5.78 9.28 -7.13
CA ALA A 156 -6.35 7.93 -7.13
C ALA A 156 -5.26 6.85 -7.09
N LYS A 157 -4.18 6.99 -7.88
CA LYS A 157 -3.03 6.06 -7.85
C LYS A 157 -2.38 6.00 -6.46
N LYS A 158 -2.22 7.15 -5.80
CA LYS A 158 -1.71 7.23 -4.42
C LYS A 158 -2.65 6.51 -3.44
N ALA A 159 -3.95 6.78 -3.52
CA ALA A 159 -4.94 6.15 -2.65
C ALA A 159 -4.96 4.61 -2.82
N LEU A 160 -4.89 4.12 -4.07
CA LEU A 160 -4.72 2.70 -4.37
C LEU A 160 -3.48 2.13 -3.68
N TYR A 161 -2.33 2.82 -3.80
CA TYR A 161 -1.09 2.36 -3.19
C TYR A 161 -1.20 2.23 -1.67
N GLU A 162 -1.75 3.25 -1.00
CA GLU A 162 -1.89 3.24 0.45
C GLU A 162 -2.88 2.16 0.93
N LEU A 163 -3.99 1.96 0.22
CA LEU A 163 -4.95 0.90 0.49
C LEU A 163 -4.31 -0.49 0.36
N ARG A 164 -3.55 -0.75 -0.72
CA ARG A 164 -2.85 -2.02 -0.94
C ARG A 164 -1.72 -2.26 0.06
N ALA A 165 -0.98 -1.21 0.43
CA ALA A 165 0.04 -1.32 1.46
C ALA A 165 -0.57 -1.64 2.84
N MET A 166 -1.71 -1.05 3.17
CA MET A 166 -2.43 -1.35 4.40
C MET A 166 -3.00 -2.77 4.40
N GLU A 167 -3.51 -3.24 3.27
CA GLU A 167 -3.97 -4.63 3.12
C GLU A 167 -2.82 -5.61 3.41
N HIS A 168 -1.61 -5.34 2.89
CA HIS A 168 -0.43 -6.14 3.20
C HIS A 168 -0.11 -6.12 4.71
N ASN A 169 -0.17 -4.95 5.36
CA ASN A 169 0.06 -4.86 6.81
C ASN A 169 -0.98 -5.68 7.61
N LEU A 170 -2.26 -5.64 7.23
CA LEU A 170 -3.31 -6.41 7.91
C LEU A 170 -3.12 -7.91 7.76
N TYR A 171 -2.61 -8.35 6.61
CA TYR A 171 -2.28 -9.75 6.42
C TYR A 171 -0.91 -10.15 6.97
N ASN A 172 -0.15 -9.24 7.59
CA ASN A 172 1.24 -9.51 7.98
C ASN A 172 2.11 -9.97 6.79
N CYS A 173 1.94 -9.31 5.65
CA CYS A 173 2.78 -9.43 4.48
C CYS A 173 3.83 -8.30 4.48
N SER A 174 4.99 -8.56 3.89
CA SER A 174 5.98 -7.50 3.65
C SER A 174 5.38 -6.39 2.80
N ARG A 175 5.66 -5.13 3.14
CA ARG A 175 5.20 -4.00 2.33
C ARG A 175 5.81 -4.08 0.93
N PRO A 176 5.01 -3.96 -0.14
CA PRO A 176 5.51 -3.98 -1.51
C PRO A 176 6.55 -2.87 -1.71
N LYS A 177 7.78 -3.25 -2.08
CA LYS A 177 8.83 -2.31 -2.47
C LYS A 177 8.60 -1.90 -3.91
N ILE A 178 7.89 -0.81 -4.12
CA ILE A 178 7.61 -0.28 -5.45
C ILE A 178 8.46 0.96 -5.64
N ASP A 179 9.31 0.93 -6.67
CA ASP A 179 10.15 2.06 -7.02
C ASP A 179 9.29 3.32 -7.24
N GLY A 180 9.60 4.39 -6.50
CA GLY A 180 8.89 5.68 -6.57
C GLY A 180 7.74 5.89 -5.58
N TYR A 181 7.37 4.88 -4.76
CA TYR A 181 6.41 5.06 -3.66
C TYR A 181 6.91 4.34 -2.40
N GLY A 182 7.31 5.12 -1.38
CA GLY A 182 7.69 4.57 -0.06
C GLY A 182 8.99 5.08 0.56
N GLY A 183 9.59 6.15 0.03
CA GLY A 183 10.75 6.80 0.65
C GLY A 183 10.56 8.30 0.71
N SER A 184 10.81 8.90 1.88
CA SER A 184 11.16 10.30 1.98
C SER A 184 12.39 10.57 1.10
N GLY A 185 12.16 11.06 -0.13
CA GLY A 185 13.25 11.37 -1.05
C GLY A 185 12.85 11.23 -2.50
N PHE A 186 12.61 12.38 -3.14
CA PHE A 186 12.83 12.66 -4.55
C PHE A 186 12.80 11.47 -5.53
N SER A 187 11.72 11.40 -6.31
CA SER A 187 11.61 10.65 -7.56
C SER A 187 12.81 10.92 -8.47
N THR A 188 13.75 9.99 -8.54
CA THR A 188 14.61 9.82 -9.71
C THR A 188 13.93 8.82 -10.64
N THR A 189 13.17 9.35 -11.60
CA THR A 189 12.68 8.57 -12.74
C THR A 189 13.88 7.89 -13.44
N PRO A 190 13.71 6.68 -14.02
CA PRO A 190 14.76 6.00 -14.77
C PRO A 190 15.36 6.85 -15.91
N ALA A 191 14.58 7.79 -16.44
CA ALA A 191 15.03 8.76 -17.43
C ALA A 191 16.13 9.72 -16.91
N ILE A 192 16.16 10.01 -15.60
CA ILE A 192 17.16 10.89 -14.98
C ILE A 192 18.48 10.14 -14.72
N LEU A 193 18.43 8.83 -14.45
CA LEU A 193 19.63 7.99 -14.30
C LEU A 193 20.36 7.78 -15.62
N VAL A 194 19.62 7.64 -16.73
CA VAL A 194 20.21 7.52 -18.07
C VAL A 194 20.82 8.86 -18.53
N THR A 195 20.24 10.01 -18.16
CA THR A 195 20.83 11.32 -18.51
C THR A 195 22.02 11.69 -17.62
N LEU A 196 22.04 11.34 -16.33
CA LEU A 196 23.19 11.54 -15.45
C LEU A 196 24.40 10.69 -15.84
N SER A 197 24.18 9.42 -16.22
CA SER A 197 25.25 8.54 -16.71
C SER A 197 25.83 9.04 -18.04
N ALA A 198 24.99 9.54 -18.96
CA ALA A 198 25.45 10.17 -20.20
C ALA A 198 26.25 11.47 -19.96
N LEU A 199 25.84 12.32 -19.01
CA LEU A 199 26.59 13.52 -18.63
C LEU A 199 27.95 13.19 -18.00
N CYS A 200 28.04 12.14 -17.18
CA CYS A 200 29.32 11.71 -16.61
C CYS A 200 30.29 11.19 -17.69
N VAL A 201 29.80 10.51 -18.72
CA VAL A 201 30.64 10.06 -19.85
C VAL A 201 31.05 11.21 -20.76
N ALA A 202 30.17 12.21 -20.97
CA ALA A 202 30.48 13.39 -21.78
C ALA A 202 31.44 14.38 -21.10
N LEU A 203 31.51 14.40 -19.76
CA LEU A 203 32.39 15.30 -18.99
C LEU A 203 33.77 14.72 -18.66
N LEU A 204 33.98 13.40 -18.83
CA LEU A 204 35.28 12.75 -18.70
C LEU A 204 36.35 13.31 -19.67
N PRO A 205 36.07 13.54 -20.96
CA PRO A 205 37.07 14.13 -21.86
C PRO A 205 37.37 15.60 -21.54
N LEU A 206 36.43 16.36 -20.96
CA LEU A 206 36.66 17.78 -20.62
C LEU A 206 37.65 17.96 -19.45
N LYS A 207 37.69 17.00 -18.50
CA LYS A 207 38.69 17.00 -17.42
C LYS A 207 40.09 16.59 -17.88
N GLN A 208 40.20 15.73 -18.89
CA GLN A 208 41.51 15.33 -19.43
C GLN A 208 42.18 16.45 -20.23
N THR A 209 41.43 17.32 -20.90
CA THR A 209 42.01 18.47 -21.61
C THR A 209 42.51 19.55 -20.66
N LEU A 210 41.73 19.89 -19.62
CA LEU A 210 42.12 20.93 -18.64
C LEU A 210 43.32 20.53 -17.75
N LEU A 211 43.52 19.24 -17.47
CA LEU A 211 44.69 18.76 -16.72
C LEU A 211 45.96 18.62 -17.56
N ARG A 212 45.85 18.67 -18.90
CA ARG A 212 47.01 18.57 -19.81
C ARG A 212 47.59 19.94 -20.18
N ASP A 213 46.82 21.01 -20.02
CA ASP A 213 47.25 22.41 -20.25
C ASP A 213 47.83 23.07 -18.97
N LEU A 214 47.95 22.33 -17.87
CA LEU A 214 48.46 22.80 -16.57
C LEU A 214 49.75 22.11 -16.10
N ASN A 215 50.42 21.34 -16.98
CA ASN A 215 51.74 20.74 -16.75
C ASN A 215 52.74 21.13 -17.84
#